data_AF-A0A1Y5PK67-F1
#
_entry.id   AF-A0A1Y5PK67-F1
#
_cell.length_a   1.000
_cell.length_b   1.000
_cell.length_c   1.000
_cell.angle_alpha   90.00
_cell.angle_beta   90.00
_cell.angle_gamma   90.00
#
_symmetry.space_group_name_H-M   'P 1'
#
loop_
_entity.id
_entity.type
_entity.pdbx_description
1 polymer ?
#
loop_
_entity_poly.entity_id
_entity_poly.type
_entity_poly.pdbx_seq_one_letter_code
_entity_poly.pdbx_strand_id
1 'polypeptide(L)' 'MLHRLDEIEADLIARRQRADNEGWQGEIEGIELTLGFLRGKRGDVNGRIRRSHDLGIPTPAPRDHPG' A
#
# COMPACT_ATOMS: atom_id res chain seq x y z
N MET A 1 3.19 8.49 4.67
CA MET A 1 2.53 7.79 3.53
C MET A 1 1.52 6.76 4.01
N LEU A 2 1.86 5.80 4.89
CA LEU A 2 0.89 4.83 5.44
C LEU A 2 -0.33 5.49 6.10
N HIS A 3 -0.11 6.48 6.96
CA HIS A 3 -1.19 7.27 7.57
C HIS A 3 -2.18 7.85 6.55
N ARG A 4 -1.68 8.35 5.41
CA ARG A 4 -2.53 8.90 4.35
C ARG A 4 -3.35 7.83 3.65
N LEU A 5 -2.81 6.61 3.53
CA LEU A 5 -3.57 5.47 3.00
C LEU A 5 -4.68 5.05 3.96
N ASP A 6 -4.44 5.10 5.28
CA ASP A 6 -5.47 4.81 6.29
C ASP A 6 -6.62 5.83 6.25
N GLU A 7 -6.30 7.11 6.12
CA GLU A 7 -7.31 8.17 5.95
C GLU A 7 -8.17 7.96 4.70
N ILE A 8 -7.55 7.60 3.58
CA ILE A 8 -8.26 7.33 2.32
C ILE A 8 -9.12 6.07 2.46
N GLU A 9 -8.64 5.03 3.14
CA GLU A 9 -9.41 3.80 3.40
C GLU A 9 -10.69 4.11 4.19
N ALA A 10 -10.56 4.92 5.25
CA ALA A 10 -11.69 5.33 6.07
C ALA A 10 -12.74 6.15 5.28
N ASP A 11 -12.29 7.11 4.45
CA ASP A 11 -13.20 7.90 3.60
C ASP A 11 -13.94 7.01 2.58
N LEU A 12 -13.23 6.09 1.93
CA LEU A 12 -13.84 5.16 0.97
C LEU A 12 -14.88 4.24 1.64
N ILE A 13 -14.61 3.75 2.85
CA ILE A 13 -15.58 2.96 3.63
C ILE A 13 -16.83 3.78 3.94
N ALA A 14 -16.68 5.05 4.35
CA ALA A 14 -17.80 5.92 4.63
C ALA A 14 -18.66 6.20 3.38
N ARG A 15 -18.01 6.42 2.22
CA ARG A 15 -18.71 6.61 0.94
C ARG A 15 -19.42 5.35 0.46
N ARG A 16 -18.81 4.18 0.66
CA ARG A 16 -19.47 2.90 0.34
C ARG A 16 -20.75 2.73 1.14
N GLN A 17 -20.72 3.04 2.44
CA GLN A 17 -21.93 2.94 3.28
C GLN A 17 -23.02 3.89 2.81
N ARG A 18 -22.66 5.09 2.37
CA ARG A 18 -23.59 6.03 1.75
C ARG A 18 -24.16 5.46 0.45
N ALA A 19 -23.31 4.96 -0.45
CA ALA A 19 -23.73 4.39 -1.72
C ALA A 19 -24.67 3.18 -1.53
N ASP A 20 -24.44 2.36 -0.50
CA ASP A 20 -25.33 1.26 -0.10
C ASP A 20 -26.71 1.77 0.33
N ASN A 21 -26.74 2.79 1.20
CA ASN A 21 -27.98 3.42 1.65
C ASN A 21 -28.76 4.11 0.51
N GLU A 22 -28.04 4.65 -0.48
CA GLU A 22 -28.61 5.39 -1.61
C GLU A 22 -28.88 4.48 -2.84
N GLY A 23 -28.51 3.19 -2.78
CA GLY A 23 -28.73 2.22 -3.86
C GLY A 23 -27.83 2.44 -5.07
N TRP A 24 -26.68 3.09 -4.90
CA TRP A 24 -25.77 3.45 -5.99
C TRP A 24 -24.81 2.31 -6.31
N GLN A 25 -25.33 1.29 -6.99
CA GLN A 25 -24.58 0.06 -7.27
C GLN A 25 -23.24 0.29 -7.99
N GLY A 26 -23.21 1.17 -9.00
CA GLY A 26 -21.98 1.48 -9.72
C GLY A 26 -20.91 2.16 -8.86
N GLU A 27 -21.32 2.95 -7.86
CA GLU A 27 -20.38 3.57 -6.93
C GLU A 27 -19.83 2.55 -5.92
N ILE A 28 -20.67 1.62 -5.44
CA ILE A 28 -20.23 0.51 -4.59
C ILE A 28 -19.17 -0.34 -5.31
N GLU A 29 -19.43 -0.73 -6.56
CA GLU A 29 -18.49 -1.51 -7.36
C GLU A 29 -17.15 -0.78 -7.57
N GLY A 30 -17.20 0.51 -7.91
CA GLY A 30 -16.01 1.34 -8.08
C GLY A 30 -15.21 1.50 -6.78
N ILE A 31 -15.89 1.69 -5.65
CA ILE A 31 -15.24 1.83 -4.34
C ILE A 31 -14.59 0.52 -3.91
N GLU A 32 -15.25 -0.63 -4.07
CA GLU A 32 -14.68 -1.94 -3.73
C GLU A 32 -13.43 -2.24 -4.55
N LEU A 33 -13.45 -1.94 -5.85
CA LEU A 33 -12.28 -2.07 -6.71
C LEU A 33 -11.12 -1.18 -6.20
N THR A 34 -11.43 0.07 -5.85
CA THR A 34 -10.45 1.03 -5.34
C THR A 34 -9.86 0.60 -4.00
N LEU A 35 -10.69 0.07 -3.09
CA LEU A 35 -10.24 -0.51 -1.81
C LEU A 35 -9.30 -1.69 -2.02
N GLY A 36 -9.57 -2.54 -3.02
CA GLY A 36 -8.65 -3.61 -3.44
C GLY A 36 -7.26 -3.09 -3.82
N PHE A 37 -7.19 -2.07 -4.69
CA PHE A 37 -5.91 -1.45 -5.06
C PHE A 37 -5.21 -0.76 -3.89
N LEU A 38 -5.96 -0.11 -3.00
CA LEU A 38 -5.42 0.57 -1.83
C LEU A 38 -4.70 -0.42 -0.89
N ARG A 39 -5.29 -1.59 -0.65
CA ARG A 39 -4.67 -2.67 0.15
C ARG A 39 -3.35 -3.15 -0.45
N GLY A 40 -3.30 -3.34 -1.77
CA GLY A 40 -2.07 -3.66 -2.49
C GLY A 40 -1.00 -2.59 -2.28
N LYS A 41 -1.35 -1.32 -2.49
CA LYS A 41 -0.43 -0.19 -2.29
C LYS A 41 0.11 -0.10 -0.87
N ARG A 42 -0.74 -0.35 0.13
CA ARG A 42 -0.35 -0.37 1.54
C ARG A 42 0.65 -1.49 1.83
N GLY A 43 0.44 -2.67 1.27
CA GLY A 43 1.37 -3.80 1.31
C GLY A 43 2.76 -3.42 0.75
N ASP A 44 2.79 -2.80 -0.43
CA ASP A 44 4.04 -2.36 -1.07
C ASP A 44 4.81 -1.33 -0.22
N VAL A 45 4.11 -0.32 0.29
CA VAL A 45 4.71 0.73 1.12
C VAL A 45 5.25 0.15 2.42
N ASN A 46 4.49 -0.72 3.08
CA ASN A 46 4.92 -1.40 4.30
C ASN A 46 6.14 -2.30 4.05
N GLY A 47 6.11 -3.08 2.96
CA GLY A 47 7.23 -3.93 2.55
C GLY A 47 8.49 -3.13 2.25
N ARG A 48 8.35 -1.97 1.58
CA ARG A 48 9.48 -1.07 1.31
C ARG A 48 10.07 -0.48 2.60
N ILE A 49 9.24 -0.01 3.53
CA ILE A 49 9.70 0.52 4.82
C ILE A 49 10.48 -0.56 5.58
N ARG A 50 10.00 -1.82 5.59
CA ARG A 50 10.70 -2.95 6.23
C ARG A 50 12.04 -3.24 5.57
N ARG A 51 12.11 -3.33 4.23
CA ARG A 51 13.36 -3.56 3.50
C ARG A 51 14.34 -2.40 3.62
N SER A 52 13.86 -1.16 3.75
CA SER A 52 14.73 0.00 3.98
C SER A 52 15.40 -0.02 5.36
N HIS A 53 14.84 -0.72 6.36
CA HIS A 53 15.50 -0.94 7.65
C HIS A 53 16.54 -2.08 7.59
N ASP A 54 16.41 -3.00 6.63
CA ASP A 54 17.38 -4.08 6.37
C ASP A 54 18.37 -3.67 5.27
N LEU A 55 18.98 -2.50 5.46
CA LEU A 55 20.14 -2.07 4.69
C LEU A 55 21.35 -2.17 5.60
N GLY A 56 21.71 -3.41 5.96
CA GLY A 56 23.07 -3.71 6.43
C GLY A 56 24.06 -3.15 5.41
N ILE A 57 25.12 -2.51 5.91
CA ILE A 57 26.23 -2.00 5.11
C ILE A 57 26.65 -3.11 4.12
N PRO A 58 26.63 -2.88 2.79
CA PRO A 58 27.16 -3.87 1.86
C PRO A 58 28.63 -4.03 2.19
N THR A 59 29.03 -5.18 2.74
CA THR A 59 30.44 -5.50 2.92
C THR A 59 30.99 -5.78 1.52
N PRO A 60 31.88 -4.95 0.96
CA PRO A 60 32.45 -5.23 -0.34
C PRO A 60 33.21 -6.55 -0.25
N ALA A 61 32.87 -7.50 -1.14
CA ALA A 61 33.59 -8.75 -1.25
C ALA A 61 35.09 -8.48 -1.46
N PRO A 62 36.01 -9.28 -0.88
CA PRO A 62 37.43 -9.10 -1.09
C PRO A 62 37.74 -9.17 -2.58
N ARG A 63 38.48 -8.18 -3.08
CA ARG A 63 38.97 -8.20 -4.47
C ARG A 63 40.08 -9.24 -4.55
N ASP A 64 39.78 -10.42 -5.07
CA ASP A 64 40.81 -11.37 -5.48
C ASP A 64 41.61 -10.75 -6.63
N HIS A 65 42.87 -10.42 -6.34
CA HIS A 65 43.83 -9.93 -7.33
C HIS A 65 44.74 -11.11 -7.71
N PRO A 66 44.66 -11.65 -8.95
CA PRO A 66 45.69 -12.55 -9.43
C PRO A 66 46.89 -11.70 -9.89
N GLY A 67 48.07 -12.07 -9.42
CA GLY A 67 49.37 -11.53 -9.84
C GLY A 67 49.89 -12.15 -11.13
#